data_AF-A0A433QQR4-F1
#
_entry.id   AF-A0A433QQR4-F1
#
_cell.length_a   1.000
_cell.length_b   1.000
_cell.length_c   1.000
_cell.angle_alpha   90.00
_cell.angle_beta   90.00
_cell.angle_gamma   90.00
#
_symmetry.space_group_name_H-M   'P 1'
#
loop_
_entity.id
_entity.type
_entity.pdbx_description
1 polymer ?
#
loop_
_entity_poly.entity_id
_entity_poly.type
_entity_poly.pdbx_seq_one_letter_code
_entity_poly.pdbx_strand_id
1 'polypeptide(L)'
;MSLSPINISRHLYDHFRILLSAVQSASLSDAIVQVNYDKRERDVPLERNVAMAIVAMKSIQSILNDIEVSNAATPLMSIQLQATMDPHSEHQSSFATSFGRELWFCCSHATHHYALIKAICYELGVSTPGEFGVAPSTLRSQQGKNM
;
A
#
# COMPACT_ATOMS: atom_id res chain seq x y z
N MET A 1 18.79 -2.28 4.44
CA MET A 1 17.74 -3.22 3.99
C MET A 1 18.14 -3.72 2.61
N SER A 2 18.29 -5.02 2.38
CA SER A 2 18.64 -5.51 1.04
C SER A 2 17.46 -5.29 0.09
N LEU A 3 17.73 -4.79 -1.12
CA LEU A 3 16.76 -4.60 -2.20
C LEU A 3 16.38 -5.96 -2.82
N SER A 4 15.81 -6.86 -2.01
CA SER A 4 15.23 -8.10 -2.53
C SER A 4 13.76 -7.86 -2.92
N PRO A 5 13.26 -8.48 -4.01
CA PRO A 5 11.85 -8.36 -4.39
C PRO A 5 10.86 -8.72 -3.27
N ILE A 6 11.22 -9.69 -2.42
CA ILE A 6 10.38 -10.09 -1.27
C ILE A 6 10.27 -9.00 -0.20
N ASN A 7 11.33 -8.20 0.02
CA ASN A 7 11.29 -7.06 0.93
C ASN A 7 10.41 -5.92 0.39
N ILE A 8 10.41 -5.72 -0.94
CA ILE A 8 9.52 -4.78 -1.63
C ILE A 8 8.07 -5.23 -1.44
N SER A 9 7.76 -6.50 -1.73
CA SER A 9 6.41 -7.04 -1.54
C SER A 9 5.92 -6.91 -0.10
N ARG A 10 6.76 -7.24 0.90
CA ARG A 10 6.45 -7.04 2.32
C ARG A 10 6.16 -5.59 2.66
N HIS A 11 6.98 -4.67 2.14
CA HIS A 11 6.80 -3.23 2.38
C HIS A 11 5.45 -2.73 1.87
N LEU A 12 5.03 -3.17 0.69
CA LEU A 12 3.72 -2.85 0.14
C LEU A 12 2.60 -3.47 0.96
N TYR A 13 2.71 -4.76 1.28
CA TYR A 13 1.73 -5.47 2.11
C TYR A 13 1.45 -4.74 3.43
N ASP A 14 2.50 -4.31 4.14
CA ASP A 14 2.35 -3.60 5.41
C ASP A 14 1.54 -2.31 5.28
N HIS A 15 1.70 -1.55 4.18
CA HIS A 15 0.96 -0.30 4.01
C HIS A 15 -0.53 -0.57 3.92
N PHE A 16 -0.94 -1.52 3.08
CA PHE A 16 -2.33 -1.92 2.97
C PHE A 16 -2.86 -2.54 4.27
N ARG A 17 -2.12 -3.47 4.87
CA ARG A 17 -2.54 -4.14 6.11
C ARG A 17 -2.78 -3.12 7.23
N ILE A 18 -1.82 -2.23 7.48
CA ILE A 18 -1.92 -1.24 8.57
C ILE A 18 -3.14 -0.35 8.37
N LEU A 19 -3.36 0.16 7.15
CA LEU A 19 -4.52 1.00 6.85
C LEU A 19 -5.84 0.23 7.04
N LEU A 20 -5.94 -0.96 6.46
CA LEU A 20 -7.18 -1.75 6.49
C LEU A 20 -7.51 -2.24 7.90
N SER A 21 -6.51 -2.73 8.65
CA SER A 21 -6.71 -3.15 10.03
C SER A 21 -7.12 -1.98 10.93
N ALA A 22 -6.59 -0.77 10.72
CA ALA A 22 -7.00 0.40 11.48
C ALA A 22 -8.49 0.75 11.25
N VAL A 23 -8.96 0.67 9.99
CA VAL A 23 -10.36 0.93 9.65
C VAL A 23 -11.29 -0.18 10.14
N GLN A 24 -10.90 -1.45 10.01
CA GLN A 24 -11.70 -2.57 10.50
C GLN A 24 -11.83 -2.60 12.02
N SER A 25 -10.83 -2.11 12.74
CA SER A 25 -10.82 -2.03 14.20
C SER A 25 -11.50 -0.78 14.75
N ALA A 26 -11.81 0.20 13.89
CA ALA A 26 -12.48 1.42 14.29
C ALA A 26 -13.92 1.13 14.70
N SER A 27 -14.31 1.60 15.88
CA SER A 27 -15.71 1.58 16.32
C SER A 27 -16.51 2.63 15.55
N LEU A 28 -17.82 2.41 15.40
CA LEU A 28 -18.75 3.43 14.88
C LEU A 28 -18.77 4.72 15.72
N SER A 29 -18.25 4.65 16.96
CA SER A 29 -18.07 5.80 17.87
C SER A 29 -16.76 6.55 17.67
N ASP A 30 -15.80 6.02 16.92
CA ASP A 30 -14.51 6.66 16.73
C ASP A 30 -14.62 7.78 15.70
N ALA A 31 -14.46 9.02 16.15
CA ALA A 31 -14.49 10.18 15.27
C ALA A 31 -13.26 10.25 14.34
N ILE A 32 -12.12 9.64 14.75
CA ILE A 32 -10.85 9.72 14.03
C ILE A 32 -10.07 8.41 14.18
N VAL A 33 -9.74 7.77 13.06
CA VAL A 33 -8.95 6.52 13.03
C VAL A 33 -7.46 6.83 12.98
N GLN A 34 -6.66 6.15 13.81
CA GLN A 34 -5.21 6.37 13.88
C GLN A 34 -4.46 5.42 12.95
N VAL A 35 -3.53 5.95 12.15
CA VAL A 35 -2.68 5.16 11.24
C VAL A 35 -1.22 5.53 11.43
N ASN A 36 -0.32 4.54 11.43
CA ASN A 36 1.12 4.75 11.50
C ASN A 36 1.85 3.66 10.70
N TYR A 37 2.32 3.98 9.49
CA TYR A 37 3.01 3.03 8.61
C TYR A 37 4.42 2.67 9.07
N ASP A 38 4.98 3.37 10.06
CA ASP A 38 6.30 3.06 10.62
C ASP A 38 6.26 1.89 11.60
N LYS A 39 5.09 1.63 12.20
CA LYS A 39 4.81 0.50 13.12
C LYS A 39 4.67 -0.82 12.38
N ARG A 40 5.75 -1.23 11.70
CA ARG A 40 5.83 -2.49 10.95
C ARG A 40 6.39 -3.59 11.83
N GLU A 41 5.81 -4.76 11.74
CA GLU A 41 6.37 -5.98 12.31
C GLU A 41 7.66 -6.35 11.55
N ARG A 42 8.62 -6.94 12.28
CA ARG A 42 9.91 -7.39 11.76
C ARG A 42 10.01 -8.90 11.93
N ASP A 43 10.86 -9.53 11.13
CA ASP A 43 11.14 -10.98 11.19
C ASP A 43 9.92 -11.88 10.97
N VAL A 44 8.96 -11.41 10.17
CA VAL A 44 7.75 -12.16 9.85
C VAL A 44 8.00 -13.21 8.76
N PRO A 45 7.30 -14.37 8.74
CA PRO A 45 7.49 -15.42 7.73
C PRO A 45 7.36 -14.94 6.28
N LEU A 46 6.61 -13.86 6.06
CA LEU A 46 6.44 -13.17 4.78
C LEU A 46 7.77 -12.76 4.12
N GLU A 47 8.80 -12.49 4.92
CA GLU A 47 10.11 -12.03 4.45
C GLU A 47 10.94 -13.13 3.79
N ARG A 48 10.61 -14.40 4.03
CA ARG A 48 11.42 -15.55 3.62
C ARG A 48 10.64 -16.60 2.83
N ASN A 49 9.32 -16.45 2.71
CA ASN A 49 8.45 -17.44 2.06
C ASN A 49 7.50 -16.78 1.04
N VAL A 50 7.77 -17.01 -0.25
CA VAL A 50 6.97 -16.49 -1.36
C VAL A 50 5.53 -16.97 -1.33
N ALA A 51 5.26 -18.22 -0.92
CA ALA A 51 3.91 -18.74 -0.82
C ALA A 51 3.09 -17.97 0.24
N MET A 52 3.72 -17.66 1.38
CA MET A 52 3.10 -16.82 2.40
C MET A 52 2.86 -15.39 1.90
N ALA A 53 3.80 -14.83 1.13
CA ALA A 53 3.63 -13.52 0.49
C ALA A 53 2.41 -13.48 -0.43
N ILE A 54 2.20 -14.51 -1.24
CA ILE A 54 1.04 -14.63 -2.12
C ILE A 54 -0.26 -14.70 -1.31
N VAL A 55 -0.31 -15.53 -0.27
CA VAL A 55 -1.49 -15.68 0.60
C VAL A 55 -1.86 -14.34 1.24
N ALA A 56 -0.88 -13.62 1.78
CA ALA A 56 -1.08 -12.33 2.42
C ALA A 56 -1.57 -11.25 1.43
N MET A 57 -1.04 -11.22 0.21
CA MET A 57 -1.53 -10.28 -0.82
C MET A 57 -2.97 -10.61 -1.23
N LYS A 58 -3.32 -11.89 -1.34
CA LYS A 58 -4.71 -12.33 -1.61
C LYS A 58 -5.67 -11.93 -0.49
N SER A 59 -5.24 -11.95 0.77
CA SER A 59 -6.11 -11.51 1.88
C SER A 59 -6.38 -10.01 1.79
N ILE A 60 -5.40 -9.18 1.43
CA ILE A 60 -5.60 -7.75 1.18
C ILE A 60 -6.62 -7.52 0.05
N GLN A 61 -6.52 -8.27 -1.04
CA GLN A 61 -7.48 -8.18 -2.15
C GLN A 61 -8.90 -8.51 -1.70
N SER A 62 -9.08 -9.58 -0.91
CA SER A 62 -10.39 -9.95 -0.36
C SER A 62 -10.99 -8.82 0.48
N ILE A 63 -10.20 -8.25 1.40
CA ILE A 63 -10.66 -7.17 2.29
C ILE A 63 -11.06 -5.93 1.49
N LEU A 64 -10.29 -5.58 0.46
CA LEU A 64 -10.61 -4.43 -0.40
C LEU A 64 -11.93 -4.63 -1.16
N ASN A 65 -12.17 -5.82 -1.69
CA ASN A 65 -13.43 -6.16 -2.35
C ASN A 65 -14.63 -6.05 -1.39
N ASP A 66 -14.47 -6.47 -0.13
CA ASP A 66 -15.52 -6.39 0.88
C ASP A 66 -15.84 -4.94 1.27
N ILE A 67 -14.82 -4.07 1.31
CA ILE A 67 -14.98 -2.64 1.63
C ILE A 67 -15.70 -1.89 0.51
N GLU A 68 -15.40 -2.19 -0.75
CA GLU A 68 -16.03 -1.57 -1.92
C GLU A 68 -17.56 -1.79 -1.94
N VAL A 69 -18.02 -2.91 -1.39
CA VAL A 69 -19.45 -3.28 -1.32
C VAL A 69 -20.18 -2.57 -0.18
N SER A 70 -19.48 -2.09 0.84
CA SER A 70 -20.10 -1.88 2.17
C SER A 70 -20.59 -0.46 2.47
N ASN A 71 -20.01 0.62 1.93
CA ASN A 71 -20.49 1.99 2.22
C ASN A 71 -19.87 3.10 1.33
N ALA A 72 -20.72 3.98 0.78
CA ALA A 72 -20.29 5.16 0.01
C ALA A 72 -19.54 6.22 0.85
N ALA A 73 -19.69 6.21 2.18
CA ALA A 73 -19.01 7.15 3.08
C ALA A 73 -17.58 6.72 3.47
N THR A 74 -17.19 5.46 3.24
CA THR A 74 -15.88 4.93 3.64
C THR A 74 -14.70 5.77 3.13
N PRO A 75 -14.68 6.29 1.88
CA PRO A 75 -13.59 7.14 1.40
C PRO A 75 -13.39 8.45 2.20
N LEU A 76 -14.44 8.94 2.87
CA LEU A 76 -14.43 10.21 3.62
C LEU A 76 -14.11 10.04 5.11
N MET A 77 -13.94 8.81 5.60
CA MET A 77 -13.57 8.54 6.99
C MET A 77 -12.28 9.28 7.37
N SER A 78 -12.33 10.03 8.48
CA SER A 78 -11.19 10.82 8.96
C SER A 78 -10.10 9.92 9.55
N ILE A 79 -8.87 10.15 9.09
CA ILE A 79 -7.68 9.45 9.54
C ILE A 79 -6.69 10.46 10.12
N GLN A 80 -6.05 10.11 11.23
CA GLN A 80 -4.88 10.79 11.75
C GLN A 80 -3.65 9.93 11.46
N LEU A 81 -2.83 10.37 10.52
CA LEU A 81 -1.57 9.72 10.18
C LEU A 81 -0.46 10.22 11.11
N GLN A 82 0.26 9.30 11.74
CA GLN A 82 1.50 9.55 12.46
C GLN A 82 2.69 9.06 11.62
N ALA A 83 3.72 9.88 11.49
CA ALA A 83 4.94 9.54 10.77
C ALA A 83 6.19 10.06 11.48
N THR A 84 7.24 9.25 11.46
CA THR A 84 8.58 9.65 11.88
C THR A 84 9.27 10.40 10.73
N MET A 85 9.52 11.70 10.93
CA MET A 85 10.17 12.57 9.93
C MET A 85 11.66 12.81 10.21
N ASP A 86 12.09 12.62 11.44
CA ASP A 86 13.49 12.73 11.88
C ASP A 86 13.87 11.46 12.66
N PRO A 87 14.86 10.67 12.19
CA PRO A 87 15.28 9.45 12.87
C PRO A 87 15.95 9.69 14.23
N HIS A 88 16.35 10.92 14.53
CA HIS A 88 16.97 11.29 15.81
C HIS A 88 15.98 11.90 16.81
N SER A 89 14.72 12.06 16.42
CA SER A 89 13.66 12.61 17.25
C SER A 89 12.69 11.53 17.71
N GLU A 90 12.28 11.59 18.97
CA GLU A 90 11.17 10.77 19.49
C GLU A 90 9.79 11.31 19.07
N HIS A 91 9.74 12.52 18.50
CA HIS A 91 8.49 13.15 18.07
C HIS A 91 8.02 12.61 16.72
N GLN A 92 6.76 12.17 16.67
CA GLN A 92 6.08 11.82 15.41
C GLN A 92 5.21 12.98 14.94
N SER A 93 5.36 13.34 13.67
CA SER A 93 4.51 14.34 13.01
C SER A 93 3.11 13.76 12.78
N SER A 94 2.09 14.60 12.97
CA SER A 94 0.69 14.21 12.89
C SER A 94 0.01 14.92 11.73
N PHE A 95 -0.62 14.18 10.82
CA PHE A 95 -1.29 14.71 9.63
C PHE A 95 -2.75 14.29 9.59
N ALA A 96 -3.67 15.26 9.44
CA ALA A 96 -5.06 14.97 9.15
C ALA A 96 -5.21 14.55 7.69
N THR A 97 -5.89 13.43 7.46
CA THR A 97 -6.11 12.83 6.13
C THR A 97 -7.44 12.07 6.12
N SER A 98 -7.75 11.37 5.04
CA SER A 98 -8.93 10.52 4.93
C SER A 98 -8.57 9.13 4.43
N PHE A 99 -9.44 8.15 4.71
CA PHE A 99 -9.23 6.79 4.23
C PHE A 99 -9.02 6.72 2.72
N GLY A 100 -9.85 7.42 1.93
CA GLY A 100 -9.70 7.42 0.47
C GLY A 100 -8.37 8.00 0.01
N ARG A 101 -7.86 9.04 0.68
CA ARG A 101 -6.53 9.61 0.40
C ARG A 101 -5.41 8.63 0.75
N GLU A 102 -5.50 7.97 1.89
CA GLU A 102 -4.49 7.00 2.33
C GLU A 102 -4.48 5.73 1.49
N LEU A 103 -5.67 5.25 1.06
CA LEU A 103 -5.78 4.14 0.14
C LEU A 103 -5.17 4.50 -1.23
N TRP A 104 -5.46 5.70 -1.74
CA TRP A 104 -4.80 6.21 -2.94
C TRP A 104 -3.29 6.29 -2.79
N PHE A 105 -2.77 6.73 -1.64
CA PHE A 105 -1.35 6.73 -1.34
C PHE A 105 -0.76 5.31 -1.40
N CYS A 106 -1.40 4.32 -0.78
CA CYS A 106 -0.96 2.92 -0.86
C CYS A 106 -0.90 2.42 -2.30
N CYS A 107 -1.91 2.71 -3.13
CA CYS A 107 -1.94 2.32 -4.54
C CYS A 107 -0.85 3.02 -5.38
N SER A 108 -0.64 4.32 -5.17
CA SER A 108 0.40 5.10 -5.84
C SER A 108 1.80 4.59 -5.47
N HIS A 109 2.02 4.33 -4.18
CA HIS A 109 3.26 3.78 -3.65
C HIS A 109 3.54 2.37 -4.18
N ALA A 110 2.51 1.51 -4.25
CA ALA A 110 2.61 0.20 -4.86
C ALA A 110 2.99 0.28 -6.35
N THR A 111 2.35 1.18 -7.10
CA THR A 111 2.68 1.42 -8.52
C THR A 111 4.14 1.82 -8.70
N HIS A 112 4.64 2.72 -7.85
CA HIS A 112 6.05 3.12 -7.86
C HIS A 112 6.99 1.93 -7.65
N HIS A 113 6.71 1.06 -6.67
CA HIS A 113 7.51 -0.13 -6.41
C HIS A 113 7.38 -1.19 -7.50
N TYR A 114 6.22 -1.33 -8.14
CA TYR A 114 6.06 -2.20 -9.31
C TYR A 114 6.94 -1.74 -10.49
N ALA A 115 7.17 -0.43 -10.66
CA ALA A 115 8.12 0.07 -11.65
C ALA A 115 9.57 -0.35 -11.33
N LEU A 116 9.97 -0.34 -10.06
CA LEU A 116 11.28 -0.84 -9.62
C LEU A 116 11.41 -2.36 -9.84
N ILE A 117 10.38 -3.13 -9.48
CA ILE A 117 10.36 -4.58 -9.75
C ILE A 117 10.46 -4.84 -11.25
N LYS A 118 9.73 -4.08 -12.09
CA LYS A 118 9.83 -4.19 -13.55
C LYS A 118 11.24 -3.94 -14.06
N ALA A 119 11.93 -2.92 -13.55
CA ALA A 119 13.32 -2.66 -13.89
C ALA A 119 14.24 -3.84 -13.50
N ILE A 120 14.09 -4.39 -12.29
CA ILE A 120 14.85 -5.57 -11.84
C ILE A 120 14.56 -6.78 -12.73
N CYS A 121 13.30 -7.05 -13.06
CA CYS A 121 12.91 -8.14 -13.96
C CYS A 121 13.57 -7.98 -15.32
N TYR A 122 13.56 -6.77 -15.89
CA TYR A 122 14.22 -6.47 -17.16
C TYR A 122 15.71 -6.79 -17.14
N GLU A 123 16.44 -6.35 -16.11
CA GLU A 123 17.87 -6.64 -15.94
C GLU A 123 18.16 -8.15 -15.80
N LEU A 124 17.20 -8.92 -15.27
CA LEU A 124 17.29 -10.37 -15.12
C LEU A 124 16.76 -11.15 -16.34
N GLY A 125 16.37 -10.47 -17.43
CA GLY A 125 15.80 -11.10 -18.62
C GLY A 125 14.39 -11.67 -18.42
N VAL A 126 13.68 -11.25 -17.37
CA VAL A 126 12.31 -11.66 -17.07
C VAL A 126 11.32 -10.64 -17.65
N SER A 127 10.43 -11.11 -18.53
CA SER A 127 9.38 -10.27 -19.10
C SER A 127 8.26 -9.98 -18.09
N THR A 128 7.78 -8.74 -18.05
CA THR A 128 6.58 -8.34 -17.31
C THR A 128 5.51 -7.81 -18.26
N PRO A 129 4.21 -7.82 -17.90
CA PRO A 129 3.17 -7.14 -18.68
C PRO A 129 3.52 -5.67 -18.96
N GLY A 130 3.12 -5.14 -20.13
CA GLY A 130 3.46 -3.78 -20.56
C GLY A 130 2.98 -2.70 -19.57
N GLU A 131 1.80 -2.90 -19.00
CA GLU A 131 1.15 -1.98 -18.05
C GLU A 131 1.66 -2.12 -16.61
N PHE A 132 2.44 -3.18 -16.30
CA PHE A 132 2.95 -3.41 -14.96
C PHE A 132 3.87 -2.25 -14.53
N GLY A 133 3.62 -1.69 -13.36
CA GLY A 133 4.35 -0.52 -12.83
C GLY A 133 4.06 0.80 -13.52
N VAL A 134 2.99 0.90 -14.33
CA VAL A 134 2.59 2.15 -14.98
C VAL A 134 1.38 2.75 -14.27
N ALA A 135 1.44 4.05 -13.95
CA ALA A 135 0.33 4.74 -13.32
C ALA A 135 -0.92 4.77 -14.23
N PRO A 136 -2.14 4.59 -13.69
CA PRO A 136 -3.37 4.61 -14.48
C PRO A 136 -3.55 5.92 -15.29
N SER A 137 -3.13 7.06 -14.74
CA SER A 137 -3.16 8.35 -15.45
C SER A 137 -2.25 8.35 -16.68
N THR A 138 -1.08 7.72 -16.59
CA THR A 138 -0.14 7.56 -17.71
C THR A 138 -0.72 6.65 -18.79
N LEU A 139 -1.34 5.52 -18.40
CA LEU A 139 -2.00 4.62 -19.35
C LEU A 139 -3.12 5.32 -20.11
N ARG A 140 -3.98 6.08 -19.41
CA ARG A 140 -5.03 6.89 -20.06
C ARG A 140 -4.45 7.91 -21.04
N SER A 141 -3.37 8.59 -20.66
CA SER A 141 -2.72 9.57 -21.56
C SER A 141 -2.13 8.92 -22.81
N GLN A 142 -1.61 7.69 -22.71
CA GLN A 142 -1.07 6.95 -23.85
C GLN A 142 -2.18 6.47 -24.78
N GLN A 143 -3.30 5.98 -24.24
CA GLN A 143 -4.47 5.58 -25.02
C GLN A 143 -5.06 6.76 -25.81
N GLY A 144 -5.19 7.95 -25.19
CA GLY A 144 -5.69 9.15 -25.87
C GLY A 144 -4.74 9.75 -26.91
N LYS A 145 -3.47 9.33 -26.96
CA LYS A 145 -2.51 9.71 -28.02
C LYS A 145 -2.53 8.77 -29.23
N ASN A 146 -3.16 7.61 -29.11
CA ASN A 146 -3.28 6.60 -30.15
C ASN A 146 -4.64 6.63 -30.87
N MET A 147 -5.47 7.64 -30.59
CA MET A 147 -6.71 7.97 -31.30
C MET A 147 -6.48 9.19 -32.18
#